data_AF-A0A842HVS4-F1
#
_entry.id   AF-A0A842HVS4-F1
#
_cell.length_a   1.000
_cell.length_b   1.000
_cell.length_c   1.000
_cell.angle_alpha   90.00
_cell.angle_beta   90.00
_cell.angle_gamma   90.00
#
_symmetry.space_group_name_H-M   'P 1'
#
loop_
_entity.id
_entity.type
_entity.pdbx_description
1 polymer ?
#
loop_
_entity_poly.entity_id
_entity_poly.type
_entity_poly.pdbx_seq_one_letter_code
_entity_poly.pdbx_strand_id
1 'polypeptide(L)'
;MTFATTKTFRTILAAILICGASLPVAAAPQGEPIVSRIEIRTGDLDLGNQADRDRLDRRLRWAAREVCGTGYGFDLNSRNEARRCVQQALETVEMSQGS
;
A
#
# COMPACT_ATOMS: atom_id res chain seq x y z
N MET A 1 30.76 -67.51 -13.87
CA MET A 1 31.02 -67.62 -15.32
C MET A 1 31.08 -66.21 -15.87
N THR A 2 32.21 -65.84 -16.47
CA THR A 2 32.51 -64.53 -17.09
C THR A 2 31.82 -64.38 -18.46
N PHE A 3 32.09 -63.24 -19.13
CA PHE A 3 31.62 -62.76 -20.45
C PHE A 3 30.34 -61.90 -20.35
N ALA A 4 30.26 -60.65 -20.85
CA ALA A 4 31.03 -60.03 -21.91
C ALA A 4 31.13 -58.50 -21.77
N THR A 5 32.26 -58.02 -22.27
CA THR A 5 32.66 -56.65 -22.56
C THR A 5 31.81 -56.04 -23.68
N THR A 6 31.33 -54.79 -23.52
CA THR A 6 31.04 -53.89 -24.66
C THR A 6 31.21 -52.45 -24.17
N LYS A 7 32.44 -51.92 -24.24
CA LYS A 7 32.90 -50.96 -25.26
C LYS A 7 32.04 -49.69 -25.34
N THR A 8 32.39 -48.75 -24.47
CA THR A 8 32.53 -47.31 -24.72
C THR A 8 31.46 -46.63 -25.60
N PHE A 9 30.53 -45.91 -24.97
CA PHE A 9 30.05 -44.65 -25.51
C PHE A 9 30.19 -43.56 -24.45
N ARG A 10 31.20 -42.72 -24.67
CA ARG A 10 31.47 -41.49 -23.92
C ARG A 10 30.42 -40.48 -24.35
N THR A 11 29.59 -40.02 -23.41
CA THR A 11 28.97 -38.70 -23.50
C THR A 11 28.82 -38.18 -22.08
N ILE A 12 29.89 -37.52 -21.63
CA ILE A 12 29.90 -36.64 -20.47
C ILE A 12 28.96 -35.48 -20.80
N LEU A 13 27.78 -35.43 -20.18
CA LEU A 13 26.94 -34.23 -20.21
C LEU A 13 27.48 -33.29 -19.13
N ALA A 14 28.30 -32.33 -19.53
CA ALA A 14 28.78 -31.26 -18.66
C ALA A 14 27.59 -30.37 -18.27
N ALA A 15 27.19 -30.41 -17.00
CA ALA A 15 26.23 -29.47 -16.45
C ALA A 15 26.92 -28.11 -16.28
N ILE A 16 26.59 -27.16 -17.16
CA ILE A 16 27.05 -25.78 -17.08
C ILE A 16 26.28 -25.11 -15.94
N LEU A 17 26.94 -24.96 -14.78
CA LEU A 17 26.48 -24.08 -13.71
C LEU A 17 26.63 -22.63 -14.18
N ILE A 18 25.52 -22.00 -14.58
CA ILE A 18 25.47 -20.56 -14.82
C ILE A 18 25.42 -19.90 -13.44
N CYS A 19 26.58 -19.41 -12.97
CA CYS A 19 26.63 -18.48 -11.85
C CYS A 19 25.95 -17.18 -12.27
N GLY A 20 24.66 -17.05 -11.95
CA GLY A 20 23.93 -15.79 -12.06
C GLY A 20 24.48 -14.82 -11.03
N ALA A 21 25.34 -13.90 -11.47
CA ALA A 21 25.75 -12.76 -10.65
C ALA A 21 24.52 -11.88 -10.39
N SER A 22 24.00 -11.94 -9.17
CA SER A 22 22.99 -11.02 -8.66
C SER A 22 23.61 -9.63 -8.52
N LEU A 23 23.47 -8.80 -9.55
CA LEU A 23 23.78 -7.38 -9.43
C LEU A 23 22.79 -6.76 -8.44
N PRO A 24 23.25 -6.06 -7.39
CA PRO A 24 22.36 -5.31 -6.52
C PRO A 24 21.75 -4.15 -7.35
N VAL A 25 20.47 -4.27 -7.69
CA VAL A 25 19.70 -3.16 -8.22
C VAL A 25 19.58 -2.14 -7.09
N ALA A 26 20.34 -1.06 -7.18
CA ALA A 26 20.19 0.08 -6.28
C ALA A 26 18.78 0.66 -6.51
N ALA A 27 17.88 0.43 -5.56
CA ALA A 27 16.57 1.06 -5.57
C ALA A 27 16.77 2.57 -5.51
N ALA A 28 16.29 3.28 -6.53
CA ALA A 28 16.24 4.75 -6.49
C ALA A 28 15.43 5.18 -5.26
N PRO A 29 15.82 6.25 -4.54
CA PRO A 29 15.02 6.79 -3.45
C PRO A 29 13.68 7.22 -4.05
N GLN A 30 12.64 6.42 -3.82
CA GLN A 30 11.27 6.84 -4.06
C GLN A 30 11.04 7.96 -3.05
N GLY A 31 10.98 9.20 -3.53
CA GLY A 31 10.70 10.35 -2.67
C GLY A 31 9.50 10.02 -1.79
N GLU A 32 9.61 10.32 -0.50
CA GLU A 32 8.53 10.05 0.45
C GLU A 32 7.22 10.60 -0.11
N PRO A 33 6.16 9.78 -0.21
CA PRO A 33 4.86 10.29 -0.65
C PRO A 33 4.48 11.44 0.27
N ILE A 34 4.06 12.58 -0.29
CA ILE A 34 3.55 13.69 0.51
C ILE A 34 2.25 13.22 1.15
N VAL A 35 2.32 12.69 2.37
CA VAL A 35 1.16 12.21 3.12
C VAL A 35 0.48 13.42 3.76
N SER A 36 -0.67 13.82 3.22
CA SER A 36 -1.51 14.83 3.87
C SER A 36 -2.26 14.18 5.04
N ARG A 37 -2.01 14.65 6.27
CA ARG A 37 -2.60 14.14 7.51
C ARG A 37 -3.34 15.27 8.24
N ILE A 38 -4.53 14.96 8.75
CA ILE A 38 -5.30 15.85 9.63
C ILE A 38 -5.59 15.12 10.93
N GLU A 39 -5.21 15.72 12.06
CA GLU A 39 -5.52 15.20 13.38
C GLU A 39 -6.95 15.57 13.78
N ILE A 40 -7.72 14.57 14.23
CA ILE A 40 -9.09 14.77 14.73
C ILE A 40 -9.10 14.52 16.23
N ARG A 41 -9.39 15.57 16.99
CA ARG A 41 -9.59 15.46 18.43
C ARG A 41 -10.92 14.77 18.74
N THR A 42 -10.86 13.75 19.59
CA THR A 42 -11.99 12.98 20.10
C THR A 42 -12.24 13.19 21.59
N GLY A 43 -11.30 13.79 22.33
CA GLY A 43 -11.41 13.96 23.78
C GLY A 43 -12.57 14.82 24.27
N ASP A 44 -13.24 15.56 23.37
CA ASP A 44 -14.47 16.31 23.65
C ASP A 44 -15.76 15.52 23.37
N LEU A 45 -15.66 14.26 22.91
CA LEU A 45 -16.78 13.44 22.48
C LEU A 45 -16.98 12.21 23.37
N ASP A 46 -18.21 11.97 23.81
CA ASP A 46 -18.59 10.70 24.42
C ASP A 46 -19.05 9.72 23.34
N LEU A 47 -18.19 8.75 22.98
CA LEU A 47 -18.52 7.77 21.92
C LEU A 47 -19.60 6.76 22.35
N GLY A 48 -20.01 6.74 23.62
CA GLY A 48 -21.20 6.03 24.10
C GLY A 48 -22.50 6.67 23.64
N ASN A 49 -22.50 7.99 23.41
CA ASN A 49 -23.64 8.77 22.96
C ASN A 49 -23.76 8.79 21.42
N GLN A 50 -24.97 8.60 20.89
CA GLN A 50 -25.21 8.64 19.45
C GLN A 50 -24.94 10.02 18.84
N ALA A 51 -25.31 11.10 19.53
CA ALA A 51 -25.14 12.46 19.01
C ALA A 51 -23.65 12.83 18.83
N ASP A 52 -22.80 12.35 19.73
CA ASP A 52 -21.35 12.61 19.67
C ASP A 52 -20.64 11.71 18.65
N ARG A 53 -21.13 10.48 18.43
CA ARG A 53 -20.72 9.65 17.30
C ARG A 53 -21.04 10.29 15.95
N ASP A 54 -22.24 10.87 15.80
CA ASP A 54 -22.64 11.56 14.57
C ASP A 54 -21.80 12.84 14.35
N ARG A 55 -21.44 13.52 15.44
CA ARG A 55 -20.50 14.65 15.41
C ARG A 55 -19.11 14.20 14.95
N LEU A 56 -18.62 13.06 15.43
CA LEU A 56 -17.35 12.49 14.99
C LEU A 56 -17.39 12.13 13.50
N ASP A 57 -18.42 11.40 13.04
CA ASP A 57 -18.58 11.03 11.62
C ASP A 57 -18.54 12.26 10.71
N ARG A 58 -19.23 13.34 11.08
CA ARG A 58 -19.18 14.60 10.32
C ARG A 58 -17.77 15.19 10.27
N ARG A 59 -17.02 15.16 11.38
CA ARG A 59 -15.62 15.63 11.43
C ARG A 59 -14.73 14.81 10.52
N LEU A 60 -14.84 13.48 10.56
CA LEU A 60 -14.09 12.57 9.68
C LEU A 60 -14.36 12.85 8.21
N ARG A 61 -15.62 12.98 7.82
CA ARG A 61 -15.99 13.28 6.42
C ARG A 61 -15.43 14.62 5.95
N TRP A 62 -15.41 15.61 6.83
CA TRP A 62 -14.82 16.92 6.51
C TRP A 62 -13.30 16.82 6.34
N ALA A 63 -12.61 16.19 7.30
CA ALA A 63 -11.16 15.99 7.23
C ALA A 63 -10.74 15.18 6.00
N ALA A 64 -11.47 14.10 5.67
CA ALA A 64 -11.20 13.31 4.47
C ALA A 64 -11.33 14.14 3.19
N ARG A 65 -12.31 15.05 3.11
CA ARG A 65 -12.43 15.96 1.96
C ARG A 65 -11.30 16.97 1.89
N GLU A 66 -10.85 17.48 3.03
CA GLU A 66 -9.75 18.44 3.10
C GLU A 66 -8.42 17.78 2.65
N VAL A 67 -8.15 16.55 3.09
CA VAL A 67 -7.00 15.74 2.64
C VAL A 67 -7.07 15.48 1.13
N CYS A 68 -8.25 15.18 0.59
CA CYS A 68 -8.44 14.92 -0.83
C CYS A 68 -8.53 16.19 -1.70
N GLY A 69 -8.48 17.37 -1.08
CA GLY A 69 -8.56 18.67 -1.74
C GLY A 69 -9.96 19.07 -2.22
N THR A 70 -10.12 20.36 -2.51
CA THR A 70 -11.37 20.98 -2.99
C THR A 70 -11.66 20.72 -4.48
N GLY A 71 -10.90 19.81 -5.11
CA GLY A 71 -10.96 19.47 -6.52
C GLY A 71 -12.16 18.62 -6.92
N TYR A 72 -13.38 19.00 -6.54
CA TYR A 72 -14.55 18.65 -7.36
C TYR A 72 -14.46 19.47 -8.65
N GLY A 73 -13.51 19.12 -9.51
CA GLY A 73 -13.43 19.69 -10.85
C GLY A 73 -14.80 19.62 -11.56
N PHE A 74 -14.97 20.46 -12.58
CA PHE A 74 -16.16 20.39 -13.43
C PHE A 74 -16.28 19.05 -14.17
N ASP A 75 -15.18 18.29 -14.26
CA ASP A 75 -15.13 16.99 -14.90
C ASP A 75 -15.51 15.82 -13.98
N LEU A 76 -16.17 14.81 -14.56
CA LEU A 76 -16.65 13.62 -13.86
C LEU A 76 -15.50 12.75 -13.34
N ASN A 77 -14.35 12.70 -14.02
CA ASN A 77 -13.20 11.92 -13.61
C ASN A 77 -12.63 12.45 -12.29
N SER A 78 -12.43 13.77 -12.19
CA SER A 78 -11.94 14.41 -10.96
C SER A 78 -12.89 14.16 -9.77
N ARG A 79 -14.21 14.17 -10.01
CA ARG A 79 -15.20 13.85 -8.97
C ARG A 79 -15.13 12.39 -8.51
N ASN A 80 -14.91 11.47 -9.44
CA ASN A 80 -14.77 10.05 -9.11
C ASN A 80 -13.47 9.79 -8.36
N GLU A 81 -12.39 10.47 -8.73
CA GLU A 81 -11.10 10.41 -8.05
C GLU A 81 -11.19 10.96 -6.63
N ALA A 82 -11.82 12.13 -6.43
CA ALA A 82 -12.08 12.69 -5.11
C ALA A 82 -12.92 11.75 -4.24
N ARG A 83 -13.93 11.09 -4.81
CA ARG A 83 -14.73 10.08 -4.08
C ARG A 83 -13.88 8.89 -3.65
N ARG A 84 -13.02 8.37 -4.53
CA ARG A 84 -12.11 7.25 -4.20
C ARG A 84 -11.15 7.64 -3.09
N CYS A 85 -10.54 8.82 -3.21
CA CYS A 85 -9.66 9.35 -2.18
C CYS A 85 -10.35 9.44 -0.81
N VAL A 86 -11.58 9.98 -0.76
CA VAL A 86 -12.32 10.09 0.51
C VAL A 86 -12.59 8.70 1.12
N GLN A 87 -12.94 7.69 0.31
CA GLN A 87 -13.14 6.34 0.82
C GLN A 87 -11.84 5.75 1.39
N GLN A 88 -10.73 5.89 0.66
CA GLN A 88 -9.41 5.41 1.10
C GLN A 88 -8.93 6.14 2.37
N ALA A 89 -9.17 7.45 2.47
CA ALA A 89 -8.82 8.24 3.64
C ALA A 89 -9.60 7.79 4.90
N LEU A 90 -10.87 7.42 4.74
CA LEU A 90 -11.69 6.88 5.83
C LEU A 90 -11.26 5.46 6.23
N GLU A 91 -10.77 4.65 5.30
CA GLU A 91 -10.21 3.31 5.59
C GLU A 91 -8.89 3.40 6.37
N THR A 92 -8.11 4.45 6.15
CA THR A 92 -6.77 4.62 6.74
C THR A 92 -6.78 5.40 8.05
N VAL A 93 -7.95 5.58 8.68
CA VAL A 93 -8.07 6.32 9.94
C VAL A 93 -7.31 5.58 11.05
N GLU A 94 -6.09 6.03 11.33
CA GLU A 94 -5.35 5.67 12.52
C GLU A 94 -5.78 6.59 13.67
N MET A 95 -6.42 6.01 14.69
CA MET A 95 -6.81 6.76 15.88
C MET A 95 -5.57 6.99 16.73
N SER A 96 -4.98 8.18 16.67
CA SER A 96 -3.96 8.63 17.63
C SER A 96 -4.64 8.96 18.96
N GLN A 97 -5.02 7.93 19.72
CA GLN A 97 -5.48 8.10 21.10
C GLN A 97 -4.26 8.50 21.92
N GLY A 98 -4.17 9.79 22.27
CA GLY A 98 -3.16 10.31 23.17
C GLY A 98 -3.19 9.57 24.51
N SER A 99 -2.01 9.11 24.93
CA SER A 99 -1.71 8.61 26.29
C SER A 99 -1.84 9.70 27.35
#